data_AF-A0A948DNQ6-F1
#
_entry.id   AF-A0A948DNQ6-F1
#
_cell.length_a   1.000
_cell.length_b   1.000
_cell.length_c   1.000
_cell.angle_alpha   90.00
_cell.angle_beta   90.00
_cell.angle_gamma   90.00
#
_symmetry.space_group_name_H-M   'P 1'
#
loop_
_entity.id
_entity.type
_entity.pdbx_description
1 polymer ?
#
loop_
_entity_poly.entity_id
_entity_poly.type
_entity_poly.pdbx_seq_one_letter_code
_entity_poly.pdbx_strand_id
1 'polypeptide(L)'
;RVLVERVEGFCSENDWMRAYSEINDFESQLVRNGTVLVKFWLQISKEEQLKRFREREKTSFKRFKITAEDWRNRQKWKPYHQAVCDMVDRTSTAIAPWTLVGANDKYDARIKVLRTIVDSIESAL
;
A
#
# COMPACT_ATOMS: atom_id res chain seq x y z
N ARG A 1 -11.88 1.73 -0.36
CA ARG A 1 -12.74 0.53 -0.55
C ARG A 1 -12.00 -0.80 -0.45
N VAL A 2 -10.93 -1.03 -1.21
CA VAL A 2 -10.37 -2.40 -1.40
C VAL A 2 -9.48 -2.95 -0.27
N LEU A 3 -9.17 -2.16 0.77
CA LEU A 3 -8.25 -2.53 1.86
C LEU A 3 -8.93 -2.50 3.25
N VAL A 4 -8.81 -1.40 4.00
CA VAL A 4 -9.37 -1.29 5.37
C VAL A 4 -10.89 -1.47 5.33
N GLU A 5 -11.59 -0.77 4.43
CA GLU A 5 -13.05 -0.87 4.34
C GLU A 5 -13.53 -2.29 4.02
N ARG A 6 -12.78 -3.05 3.19
CA ARG A 6 -13.04 -4.46 2.91
C ARG A 6 -12.82 -5.33 4.15
N VAL A 7 -11.72 -5.13 4.88
CA VAL A 7 -11.35 -5.95 6.05
C VAL A 7 -12.21 -5.64 7.29
N GLU A 8 -12.65 -4.40 7.42
CA GLU A 8 -13.51 -3.93 8.52
C GLU A 8 -15.00 -4.02 8.20
N GLY A 9 -15.38 -4.35 6.97
CA GLY A 9 -16.80 -4.46 6.57
C GLY A 9 -17.52 -3.11 6.48
N PHE A 10 -16.77 -2.02 6.24
CA PHE A 10 -17.34 -0.68 6.07
C PHE A 10 -17.94 -0.44 4.67
N CYS A 11 -17.81 -1.41 3.77
CA CYS A 11 -18.43 -1.40 2.46
C CYS A 11 -18.94 -2.80 2.09
N SER A 12 -19.95 -2.87 1.23
CA SER A 12 -20.48 -4.16 0.78
C SER A 12 -19.50 -4.86 -0.17
N GLU A 13 -19.68 -6.17 -0.35
CA GLU A 13 -18.87 -6.95 -1.30
C GLU A 13 -18.92 -6.38 -2.71
N ASN A 14 -20.12 -6.04 -3.16
CA ASN A 14 -20.34 -5.43 -4.46
C ASN A 14 -19.60 -4.09 -4.61
N ASP A 15 -19.50 -3.29 -3.54
CA ASP A 15 -18.84 -1.99 -3.59
C ASP A 15 -17.32 -2.11 -3.74
N TRP A 16 -16.67 -2.98 -2.96
CA TRP A 16 -15.21 -3.13 -3.08
C TRP A 16 -14.82 -3.95 -4.31
N MET A 17 -15.66 -4.85 -4.81
CA MET A 17 -15.40 -5.55 -6.08
C MET A 17 -15.46 -4.59 -7.27
N ARG A 18 -16.47 -3.71 -7.34
CA ARG A 18 -16.55 -2.67 -8.39
C ARG A 18 -15.40 -1.66 -8.30
N ALA A 19 -14.92 -1.37 -7.09
CA ALA A 19 -13.85 -0.40 -6.90
C ALA A 19 -12.57 -0.76 -7.67
N TYR A 20 -12.29 -2.04 -7.97
CA TYR A 20 -11.12 -2.41 -8.76
C TYR A 20 -11.14 -1.85 -10.19
N SER A 21 -12.28 -1.93 -10.89
CA SER A 21 -12.40 -1.36 -12.24
C SER A 21 -12.40 0.16 -12.18
N GLU A 22 -13.08 0.76 -11.20
CA GLU A 22 -13.09 2.21 -10.99
C GLU A 22 -11.67 2.77 -10.78
N ILE A 23 -10.84 2.07 -10.00
CA ILE A 23 -9.43 2.42 -9.81
C ILE A 23 -8.68 2.37 -11.15
N ASN A 24 -8.80 1.28 -11.90
CA ASN A 24 -8.09 1.12 -13.17
C ASN A 24 -8.51 2.19 -14.19
N ASP A 25 -9.79 2.51 -14.28
CA ASP A 25 -10.32 3.54 -15.16
C ASP A 25 -9.78 4.92 -14.77
N PHE A 26 -9.76 5.24 -13.48
CA PHE A 26 -9.21 6.48 -12.95
C PHE A 26 -7.71 6.62 -13.24
N GLU A 27 -6.93 5.57 -12.94
CA GLU A 27 -5.50 5.54 -13.23
C GLU A 27 -5.22 5.70 -14.73
N SER A 28 -6.02 5.05 -15.58
CA SER A 28 -5.94 5.19 -17.04
C SER A 28 -6.21 6.61 -17.52
N GLN A 29 -7.18 7.31 -16.92
CA GLN A 29 -7.46 8.71 -17.24
C GLN A 29 -6.28 9.62 -16.85
N LEU A 30 -5.67 9.40 -15.68
CA LEU A 30 -4.50 10.16 -15.24
C LEU A 30 -3.33 10.01 -16.22
N VAL A 31 -2.98 8.77 -16.56
CA VAL A 31 -1.85 8.48 -17.46
C VAL A 31 -2.11 9.04 -18.86
N ARG A 32 -3.34 8.91 -19.39
CA ARG A 32 -3.72 9.49 -20.69
C ARG A 32 -3.64 11.02 -20.72
N ASN A 33 -3.82 11.67 -19.57
CA ASN A 33 -3.66 13.12 -19.43
C ASN A 33 -2.21 13.55 -19.12
N GLY A 34 -1.23 12.66 -19.31
CA GLY A 34 0.20 12.96 -19.15
C GLY A 34 0.70 12.89 -17.71
N THR A 35 -0.06 12.30 -16.78
CA THR A 35 0.40 12.10 -15.39
C THR A 35 1.37 10.91 -15.32
N VAL A 36 2.56 11.14 -14.77
CA VAL A 36 3.48 10.06 -14.39
C VAL A 36 2.97 9.43 -13.09
N LEU A 37 2.32 8.28 -13.19
CA LEU A 37 1.73 7.58 -12.05
C LEU A 37 2.64 6.44 -11.57
N VAL A 38 3.09 6.51 -10.31
CA VAL A 38 3.90 5.46 -9.68
C VAL A 38 3.24 5.00 -8.38
N LYS A 39 3.00 3.69 -8.25
CA LYS A 39 2.34 3.09 -7.09
C LYS A 39 3.30 2.22 -6.30
N PHE A 40 3.30 2.34 -4.98
CA PHE A 40 4.22 1.61 -4.09
C PHE A 40 3.49 0.84 -3.00
N TRP A 41 3.75 -0.46 -2.91
CA TRP A 41 3.35 -1.26 -1.75
C TRP A 41 4.59 -1.61 -0.92
N LEU A 42 4.64 -1.09 0.31
CA LEU A 42 5.76 -1.30 1.23
C LEU A 42 5.48 -2.52 2.11
N GLN A 43 6.01 -3.67 1.69
CA GLN A 43 5.82 -4.92 2.39
C GLN A 43 6.83 -5.07 3.54
N ILE A 44 6.33 -5.26 4.75
CA ILE A 44 7.14 -5.67 5.92
C ILE A 44 6.72 -7.04 6.41
N SER A 45 7.61 -7.74 7.10
CA SER A 45 7.24 -9.00 7.74
C SER A 45 6.34 -8.75 8.96
N LYS A 46 5.61 -9.80 9.36
CA LYS A 46 4.75 -9.75 10.54
C LYS A 46 5.57 -9.48 11.80
N GLU A 47 6.81 -9.94 11.85
CA GLU A 47 7.76 -9.78 12.95
C GLU A 47 8.28 -8.34 13.01
N GLU A 48 8.69 -7.78 11.87
CA GLU A 48 9.19 -6.40 11.78
C GLU A 48 8.09 -5.39 12.13
N GLN A 49 6.84 -5.65 11.73
CA GLN A 49 5.71 -4.82 12.15
C GLN A 49 5.57 -4.80 13.68
N LEU A 50 5.65 -5.96 14.35
CA LEU A 50 5.54 -6.04 15.81
C LEU A 50 6.69 -5.32 16.51
N LYS A 51 7.91 -5.50 16.01
CA LYS A 51 9.09 -4.81 16.52
C LYS A 51 8.88 -3.29 16.47
N ARG A 52 8.47 -2.75 15.32
CA ARG A 52 8.20 -1.32 15.12
C ARG A 52 7.07 -0.81 16.03
N PHE A 53 6.04 -1.61 16.28
CA PHE A 53 4.93 -1.23 17.17
C PHE A 53 5.44 -1.06 18.61
N ARG A 54 6.15 -2.06 19.13
CA ARG A 54 6.75 -2.00 20.48
C ARG A 54 7.74 -0.84 20.63
N GLU A 55 8.54 -0.56 19.60
CA GLU A 55 9.46 0.59 19.59
C GLU A 55 8.71 1.94 19.65
N ARG A 56 7.58 2.06 18.95
CA ARG A 56 6.75 3.28 18.96
C ARG A 56 6.14 3.56 20.32
N GLU A 57 5.69 2.53 21.05
CA GLU A 57 5.14 2.69 22.40
C GLU A 57 6.18 3.20 23.41
N LYS A 58 7.42 2.68 23.29
CA LYS A 58 8.55 3.06 24.15
C LYS A 58 9.12 4.44 23.84
N THR A 59 9.02 4.89 22.59
CA THR A 59 9.58 6.18 22.15
C THR A 59 8.56 7.30 22.36
N SER A 60 8.79 8.18 23.34
CA SER A 60 7.86 9.27 23.72
C SER A 60 7.34 10.07 22.53
N PHE A 61 8.24 10.54 21.65
CA PHE A 61 7.89 11.34 20.47
C PHE A 61 7.35 10.53 19.28
N LYS A 62 7.25 9.20 19.36
CA LYS A 62 6.61 8.35 18.33
C LYS A 62 5.32 7.71 18.81
N ARG A 63 4.99 7.82 20.10
CA ARG A 63 3.84 7.16 20.72
C ARG A 63 2.51 7.53 20.06
N PHE A 64 2.37 8.76 19.58
CA PHE A 64 1.18 9.21 18.86
C PHE A 64 0.94 8.45 17.53
N LYS A 65 1.93 7.71 17.01
CA LYS A 65 1.84 6.91 15.76
C LYS A 65 1.40 5.47 15.99
N ILE A 66 0.93 5.15 17.19
CA ILE A 66 0.37 3.84 17.49
C ILE A 66 -0.86 3.98 18.38
N THR A 67 -1.92 3.29 17.99
CA THR A 67 -3.23 3.32 18.60
C THR A 67 -3.71 1.90 18.87
N ALA A 68 -4.81 1.77 19.63
CA ALA A 68 -5.46 0.48 19.82
C ALA A 68 -5.96 -0.12 18.49
N GLU A 69 -6.27 0.72 17.51
CA GLU A 69 -6.70 0.28 16.18
C GLU A 69 -5.57 -0.41 15.41
N ASP A 70 -4.35 0.10 15.48
CA ASP A 70 -3.18 -0.56 14.86
C ASP A 70 -2.99 -1.99 15.37
N TRP A 71 -3.19 -2.19 16.69
CA TRP A 71 -3.12 -3.51 17.31
C TRP A 71 -4.25 -4.44 16.86
N ARG A 72 -5.48 -3.93 16.70
CA ARG A 72 -6.61 -4.69 16.12
C ARG A 72 -6.32 -5.08 14.66
N ASN A 73 -5.85 -4.14 13.85
CA ASN A 73 -5.56 -4.37 12.43
C ASN A 73 -4.48 -5.45 12.26
N ARG A 74 -3.49 -5.46 13.15
CA ARG A 74 -2.46 -6.51 13.19
C ARG A 74 -3.03 -7.91 13.46
N GLN A 75 -4.06 -8.05 14.31
CA GLN A 75 -4.71 -9.35 14.54
C GLN A 75 -5.36 -9.88 13.25
N LYS A 76 -5.82 -8.98 12.38
CA LYS A 76 -6.38 -9.28 11.05
C LYS A 76 -5.33 -9.41 9.94
N TRP A 77 -4.08 -9.78 10.26
CA TRP A 77 -2.99 -9.92 9.28
C TRP A 77 -3.36 -10.71 8.03
N LYS A 78 -4.02 -11.87 8.19
CA LYS A 78 -4.40 -12.74 7.07
C LYS A 78 -5.43 -12.06 6.12
N PRO A 79 -6.56 -11.53 6.62
CA PRO A 79 -7.48 -10.73 5.80
C PRO A 79 -6.80 -9.56 5.07
N TYR A 80 -5.93 -8.81 5.76
CA TYR A 80 -5.19 -7.71 5.12
C TYR A 80 -4.27 -8.22 4.03
N HIS A 81 -3.52 -9.30 4.27
CA HIS A 81 -2.66 -9.89 3.26
C HIS A 81 -3.43 -10.29 2.01
N GLN A 82 -4.59 -10.94 2.16
CA GLN A 82 -5.44 -11.29 1.02
C GLN A 82 -5.96 -10.06 0.28
N ALA A 83 -6.46 -9.06 1.01
CA ALA A 83 -6.95 -7.81 0.41
C ALA A 83 -5.86 -7.08 -0.40
N VAL A 84 -4.62 -7.10 0.09
CA VAL A 84 -3.45 -6.55 -0.60
C VAL A 84 -3.10 -7.33 -1.85
N CYS A 85 -3.06 -8.66 -1.77
CA CYS A 85 -2.80 -9.51 -2.94
C CYS A 85 -3.83 -9.25 -4.03
N ASP A 86 -5.12 -9.24 -3.69
CA ASP A 86 -6.20 -8.97 -4.66
C ASP A 86 -6.11 -7.55 -5.22
N MET A 87 -5.75 -6.56 -4.39
CA MET A 87 -5.55 -5.18 -4.84
C MET A 87 -4.41 -5.09 -5.85
N VAL A 88 -3.25 -5.67 -5.55
CA VAL A 88 -2.10 -5.64 -6.46
C VAL A 88 -2.42 -6.40 -7.75
N ASP A 89 -2.99 -7.60 -7.65
CA ASP A 89 -3.33 -8.43 -8.81
C ASP A 89 -4.33 -7.73 -9.76
N ARG A 90 -5.39 -7.14 -9.20
CA ARG A 90 -6.48 -6.55 -10.00
C ARG A 90 -6.21 -5.13 -10.48
N THR A 91 -5.23 -4.43 -9.88
CA THR A 91 -4.94 -3.03 -10.22
C THR A 91 -3.52 -2.78 -10.68
N SER A 92 -2.66 -3.79 -10.75
CA SER A 92 -1.34 -3.66 -11.39
C SER A 92 -1.50 -3.81 -12.89
N THR A 93 -1.82 -2.72 -13.58
CA THR A 93 -1.95 -2.72 -15.04
C THR A 93 -0.61 -2.41 -15.72
N ALA A 94 -0.51 -2.67 -17.03
CA ALA A 94 0.69 -2.35 -17.80
C ALA A 94 1.00 -0.84 -17.82
N ILE A 95 -0.02 0.02 -17.75
CA ILE A 95 0.12 1.48 -17.78
C ILE A 95 0.32 2.10 -16.38
N ALA A 96 -0.07 1.37 -15.32
CA ALA A 96 0.03 1.82 -13.93
C ALA A 96 0.41 0.62 -13.04
N PRO A 97 1.66 0.12 -13.13
CA PRO A 97 2.09 -1.05 -12.38
C PRO A 97 2.29 -0.74 -10.89
N TRP A 98 2.11 -1.75 -10.04
CA TRP A 98 2.51 -1.68 -8.63
C TRP A 98 3.98 -2.02 -8.45
N THR A 99 4.72 -1.17 -7.75
CA THR A 99 6.08 -1.47 -7.29
C THR A 99 6.04 -2.08 -5.89
N LEU A 100 6.36 -3.36 -5.79
CA LEU A 100 6.50 -4.05 -4.50
C LEU A 100 7.87 -3.74 -3.88
N VAL A 101 7.87 -3.12 -2.71
CA VAL A 101 9.07 -2.69 -1.99
C VAL A 101 9.21 -3.48 -0.70
N GLY A 102 10.25 -4.31 -0.61
CA GLY A 102 10.64 -4.94 0.65
C GLY A 102 11.11 -3.87 1.64
N ALA A 103 10.34 -3.63 2.69
CA ALA A 103 10.50 -2.48 3.58
C ALA A 103 10.92 -2.84 5.00
N ASN A 104 11.49 -4.04 5.19
CA ASN A 104 12.07 -4.45 6.47
C ASN A 104 13.24 -3.54 6.85
N ASP A 105 14.15 -3.26 5.91
CA ASP A 105 15.10 -2.16 6.01
C ASP A 105 14.48 -0.88 5.45
N LYS A 106 14.55 0.22 6.21
CA LYS A 106 14.00 1.52 5.80
C LYS A 106 14.88 2.23 4.79
N TYR A 107 16.20 2.07 4.87
CA TYR A 107 17.15 2.72 3.97
C TYR A 107 17.03 2.11 2.58
N ASP A 108 17.01 0.79 2.47
CA ASP A 108 16.83 0.09 1.20
C ASP A 108 15.49 0.43 0.55
N ALA A 109 14.41 0.44 1.34
CA ALA A 109 13.09 0.83 0.86
C ALA A 109 13.06 2.26 0.31
N ARG A 110 13.70 3.21 1.00
CA ARG A 110 13.79 4.61 0.55
C ARG A 110 14.58 4.72 -0.75
N ILE A 111 15.72 4.04 -0.84
CA ILE A 111 16.55 4.05 -2.06
C ILE A 111 15.76 3.46 -3.23
N LYS A 112 15.08 2.32 -3.03
CA LYS A 112 14.26 1.71 -4.08
C LYS A 112 13.15 2.65 -4.57
N VAL A 113 12.39 3.24 -3.65
CA VAL A 113 11.32 4.20 -3.99
C VAL A 113 11.89 5.39 -4.78
N LEU A 114 12.97 6.00 -4.29
CA LEU A 114 13.58 7.15 -4.96
C LEU A 114 14.07 6.82 -6.38
N ARG A 115 14.75 5.67 -6.54
CA ARG A 115 15.19 5.19 -7.86
C ARG A 115 14.01 4.99 -8.81
N THR A 116 12.98 4.26 -8.37
CA THR A 116 11.78 4.03 -9.20
C THR A 116 11.11 5.34 -9.62
N ILE A 117 11.05 6.35 -8.75
CA ILE A 117 10.52 7.67 -9.11
C ILE A 117 11.39 8.34 -10.18
N VAL A 118 12.71 8.37 -9.99
CA VAL A 118 13.65 8.96 -10.96
C VAL A 118 13.52 8.27 -12.32
N ASP A 119 13.59 6.94 -12.34
CA ASP A 119 13.48 6.14 -13.57
C ASP A 119 12.15 6.40 -14.30
N SER A 120 11.05 6.55 -13.55
CA SER A 120 9.72 6.83 -14.11
C SER A 120 9.61 8.23 -14.71
N ILE A 121 10.24 9.23 -14.09
CA ILE A 121 10.28 10.60 -14.60
C ILE A 121 11.17 10.67 -15.85
N GLU A 122 12.37 10.08 -15.81
CA GLU A 122 13.29 10.05 -16.94
C GLU A 122 12.68 9.35 -18.16
N SER A 123 11.90 8.28 -17.95
CA SER A 123 11.22 7.57 -19.05
C SER A 123 10.05 8.34 -19.65
N ALA A 124 9.54 9.37 -18.95
CA ALA A 124 8.39 10.16 -19.38
C ALA A 124 8.78 11.51 -20.02
N LEU A 125 10.06 11.90 -19.94
CA LEU A 125 10.66 13.05 -20.61
C LEU A 125 11.09 12.70 -22.04
#